data_AF-A0A060W1R6-F1
#
_entry.id   AF-A0A060W1R6-F1
#
_cell.length_a   1.000
_cell.length_b   1.000
_cell.length_c   1.000
_cell.angle_alpha   90.00
_cell.angle_beta   90.00
_cell.angle_gamma   90.00
#
_symmetry.space_group_name_H-M   'P 1'
#
loop_
_entity.id
_entity.type
_entity.pdbx_description
1 polymer ?
#
loop_
_entity_poly.entity_id
_entity_poly.type
_entity_poly.pdbx_seq_one_letter_code
_entity_poly.pdbx_strand_id
1 'polypeptide(L)'
;MFRIASNNNIDEYADSVSEFIRTCVEDVVPIATIKTFPNQKPWIDGSIRVKLKARTTAFNQGKVTGSMTEYKQCSYSLRKAIKQAKRQYRDKVESQFNGSDTRGMWQGLQSITDYKKKTSPVTDQDVLLPGRLNNFFARFEDNTVPLTRPATKTCGLSFTAADVRKTFKRVNPRKAAGPDGIP
;
A
#
# COMPACT_ATOMS: atom_id res chain seq x y z
N MET A 1 31.71 -39.19 0.97
CA MET A 1 32.68 -38.28 1.64
C MET A 1 32.10 -37.68 2.91
N PHE A 2 30.97 -36.98 2.90
CA PHE A 2 30.43 -36.29 4.09
C PHE A 2 30.19 -37.19 5.33
N ARG A 3 29.63 -38.39 5.17
CA ARG A 3 29.37 -39.32 6.30
C ARG A 3 30.62 -39.86 7.00
N ILE A 4 31.78 -39.85 6.34
CA ILE A 4 33.04 -40.36 6.91
C ILE A 4 33.72 -39.27 7.74
N ALA A 5 33.52 -37.99 7.38
CA ALA A 5 34.11 -36.84 8.07
C ALA A 5 33.39 -36.49 9.38
N SER A 6 32.13 -36.91 9.55
CA SER A 6 31.28 -36.53 10.68
C SER A 6 31.22 -37.58 11.80
N ASN A 7 32.10 -38.59 11.83
CA ASN A 7 32.21 -39.60 12.91
C ASN A 7 30.87 -40.12 13.51
N ASN A 8 29.84 -40.37 12.69
CA ASN A 8 28.46 -40.71 13.11
C ASN A 8 27.73 -39.67 13.98
N ASN A 9 28.28 -38.48 14.16
CA ASN A 9 27.59 -37.32 14.70
C ASN A 9 26.62 -36.78 13.64
N ILE A 10 25.33 -36.93 13.90
CA ILE A 10 24.27 -36.53 12.97
C ILE A 10 24.20 -35.01 12.79
N ASP A 11 24.58 -34.26 13.81
CA ASP A 11 24.56 -32.79 13.78
C ASP A 11 25.67 -32.28 12.85
N GLU A 12 26.89 -32.80 12.99
CA GLU A 12 28.02 -32.46 12.10
C GLU A 12 27.74 -32.86 10.64
N TYR A 13 27.08 -34.00 10.43
CA TYR A 13 26.66 -34.40 9.09
C TYR A 13 25.65 -33.41 8.50
N ALA A 14 24.61 -33.03 9.27
CA ALA A 14 23.59 -32.10 8.84
C ALA A 14 24.18 -30.71 8.52
N ASP A 15 25.12 -30.23 9.33
CA ASP A 15 25.82 -28.97 9.10
C ASP A 15 26.66 -29.02 7.83
N SER A 16 27.46 -30.07 7.64
CA SER A 16 28.32 -30.21 6.45
C SER A 16 27.53 -30.26 5.14
N VAL A 17 26.39 -30.97 5.14
CA VAL A 17 25.50 -31.05 3.97
C VAL A 17 24.79 -29.73 3.73
N SER A 18 24.34 -29.05 4.78
CA SER A 18 23.68 -27.74 4.68
C SER A 18 24.65 -26.68 4.17
N GLU A 19 25.90 -26.69 4.63
CA GLU A 19 26.94 -25.79 4.16
C GLU A 19 27.30 -26.05 2.70
N PHE A 20 27.43 -27.32 2.30
CA PHE A 20 27.67 -27.67 0.90
C PHE A 20 26.54 -27.18 -0.02
N ILE A 21 25.28 -27.37 0.39
CA ILE A 21 24.12 -26.86 -0.36
C ILE A 21 24.17 -25.32 -0.44
N ARG A 22 24.46 -24.65 0.68
CA ARG A 22 24.59 -23.18 0.72
C ARG A 22 25.65 -22.69 -0.27
N THR A 23 26.83 -23.30 -0.27
CA THR A 23 27.91 -22.95 -1.21
C THR A 23 27.48 -23.17 -2.66
N CYS A 24 26.86 -24.32 -2.97
CA CYS A 24 26.35 -24.56 -4.33
C CYS A 24 25.31 -23.52 -4.77
N VAL A 25 24.44 -23.07 -3.85
CA VAL A 25 23.46 -22.02 -4.14
C VAL A 25 24.15 -20.68 -4.37
N GLU A 26 25.11 -20.31 -3.53
CA GLU A 26 25.85 -19.05 -3.64
C GLU A 26 26.68 -18.97 -4.93
N ASP A 27 27.26 -20.09 -5.37
CA ASP A 27 28.10 -20.16 -6.58
C ASP A 27 27.29 -20.17 -7.88
N VAL A 28 26.12 -20.85 -7.89
CA VAL A 28 25.31 -21.04 -9.10
C VAL A 28 24.28 -19.93 -9.27
N VAL A 29 23.74 -19.39 -8.18
CA VAL A 29 22.63 -18.42 -8.24
C VAL A 29 23.18 -17.00 -8.10
N PRO A 30 23.13 -16.17 -9.15
CA PRO A 30 23.61 -14.80 -9.06
C PRO A 30 22.76 -14.00 -8.07
N ILE A 31 23.40 -13.45 -7.04
CA ILE A 31 22.75 -12.58 -6.05
C ILE A 31 22.73 -11.15 -6.58
N ALA A 32 21.54 -10.58 -6.74
CA ALA A 32 21.36 -9.18 -7.12
C ALA A 32 20.80 -8.38 -5.94
N THR A 33 21.55 -7.37 -5.47
CA THR A 33 21.06 -6.44 -4.44
C THR A 33 20.27 -5.30 -5.06
N ILE A 34 18.97 -5.23 -4.77
CA ILE A 34 18.09 -4.16 -5.25
C ILE A 34 17.82 -3.18 -4.11
N LYS A 35 18.23 -1.92 -4.27
CA LYS A 35 17.86 -0.83 -3.34
C LYS A 35 16.42 -0.39 -3.62
N THR A 36 15.49 -0.79 -2.75
CA THR A 36 14.11 -0.31 -2.74
C THR A 36 13.96 0.80 -1.70
N PHE A 37 13.36 1.93 -2.09
CA PHE A 37 13.01 2.99 -1.14
C PHE A 37 11.54 2.81 -0.73
N PRO A 38 11.19 3.09 0.54
CA PRO A 38 9.79 3.23 0.92
C PRO A 38 9.14 4.28 0.00
N ASN A 39 7.97 3.97 -0.58
CA ASN A 39 7.25 4.86 -1.50
C ASN A 39 7.90 5.08 -2.88
N GLN A 40 8.64 4.10 -3.42
CA GLN A 40 8.98 4.13 -4.85
C GLN A 40 7.71 4.04 -5.69
N LYS A 41 7.51 5.04 -6.56
CA LYS A 41 6.35 5.06 -7.44
C LYS A 41 6.40 3.86 -8.40
N PRO A 42 5.30 3.10 -8.55
CA PRO A 42 5.30 1.83 -9.29
C PRO A 42 5.54 2.00 -10.80
N TRP A 43 5.37 3.22 -11.34
CA TRP A 43 5.68 3.57 -12.72
C TRP A 43 7.15 3.98 -12.97
N ILE A 44 8.02 3.96 -11.94
CA ILE A 44 9.46 4.22 -12.11
C ILE A 44 10.19 2.90 -12.41
N ASP A 45 10.32 2.60 -13.70
CA ASP A 45 11.05 1.44 -14.19
C ASP A 45 12.55 1.76 -14.46
N GLY A 46 13.30 0.77 -14.98
CA GLY A 46 14.70 0.95 -15.36
C GLY A 46 14.90 2.01 -16.45
N SER A 47 13.97 2.12 -17.41
CA SER A 47 14.06 3.07 -18.52
C SER A 47 13.96 4.53 -18.03
N ILE A 48 13.08 4.80 -17.06
CA ILE A 48 12.94 6.11 -16.42
C ILE A 48 14.19 6.45 -15.62
N ARG A 49 14.80 5.47 -14.92
CA ARG A 49 16.06 5.67 -14.18
C ARG A 49 17.22 6.02 -15.10
N VAL A 50 17.33 5.36 -16.25
CA VAL A 50 18.33 5.70 -17.29
C VAL A 50 18.14 7.14 -17.77
N LYS A 51 16.90 7.56 -18.07
CA LYS A 51 16.61 8.94 -18.49
C LYS A 51 16.86 9.98 -17.40
N LEU A 52 16.59 9.64 -16.14
CA LEU A 52 16.94 10.48 -14.98
C LEU A 52 18.46 10.68 -14.91
N LYS A 53 19.24 9.59 -15.03
CA LYS A 53 20.70 9.64 -15.05
C LYS A 53 21.21 10.49 -16.21
N ALA A 54 20.71 10.27 -17.43
CA ALA A 54 21.08 11.04 -18.62
C ALA A 54 20.81 12.54 -18.45
N ARG A 55 19.65 12.93 -17.90
CA ARG A 55 19.34 14.34 -17.60
C ARG A 55 20.33 14.94 -16.59
N THR A 56 20.65 14.22 -15.53
CA THR A 56 21.60 14.69 -14.50
C THR A 56 23.00 14.85 -15.10
N THR A 57 23.46 13.90 -15.92
CA THR A 57 24.73 14.01 -16.64
C THR A 57 24.76 15.22 -17.57
N ALA A 58 23.72 15.41 -18.40
CA ALA A 58 23.62 16.55 -19.32
C ALA A 58 23.58 17.91 -18.58
N PHE A 59 22.96 17.96 -17.40
CA PHE A 59 22.97 19.17 -16.56
C PHE A 59 24.39 19.50 -16.07
N ASN A 60 25.12 18.49 -15.58
CA ASN A 60 26.49 18.68 -15.10
C ASN A 60 27.43 19.06 -16.24
N GLN A 61 27.29 18.43 -17.42
CA GLN A 61 28.06 18.78 -18.62
C GLN A 61 27.74 20.20 -19.10
N GLY A 62 26.46 20.58 -19.08
CA GLY A 62 26.06 21.94 -19.44
C GLY A 62 26.61 22.99 -18.49
N LYS A 63 26.70 22.70 -17.19
CA LYS A 63 27.36 23.59 -16.20
C LYS A 63 28.84 23.85 -16.53
N VAL A 64 29.53 22.84 -17.06
CA VAL A 64 30.95 22.94 -17.45
C VAL A 64 31.11 23.63 -18.81
N THR A 65 30.28 23.28 -19.78
CA THR A 65 30.41 23.70 -21.19
C THR A 65 29.69 25.02 -21.49
N GLY A 66 28.79 25.47 -20.62
CA GLY A 66 27.94 26.65 -20.81
C GLY A 66 26.71 26.44 -21.71
N SER A 67 26.66 25.34 -22.47
CA SER A 67 25.52 24.99 -23.34
C SER A 67 24.52 24.07 -22.65
N MET A 68 23.24 24.47 -22.66
CA MET A 68 22.17 23.76 -21.95
C MET A 68 21.18 23.01 -22.87
N THR A 69 21.53 22.87 -24.14
CA THR A 69 20.67 22.28 -25.18
C THR A 69 20.39 20.79 -24.92
N GLU A 70 21.43 20.00 -24.63
CA GLU A 70 21.30 18.58 -24.32
C GLU A 70 20.47 18.34 -23.05
N TYR A 71 20.65 19.18 -22.03
CA TYR A 71 19.83 19.14 -20.83
C TYR A 71 18.35 19.34 -21.15
N LYS A 72 18.01 20.34 -21.98
CA LYS A 72 16.61 20.59 -22.42
C LYS A 72 16.04 19.38 -23.15
N GLN A 73 16.80 18.79 -24.07
CA GLN A 73 16.38 17.60 -24.82
C GLN A 73 16.17 16.39 -23.89
N CYS A 74 17.12 16.11 -23.01
CA CYS A 74 17.01 15.04 -22.02
C CYS A 74 15.79 15.26 -21.10
N SER A 75 15.60 16.48 -20.62
CA SER A 75 14.47 16.86 -19.75
C SER A 75 13.13 16.67 -20.46
N TYR A 76 13.00 17.10 -21.72
CA TYR A 76 11.80 16.89 -22.51
C TYR A 76 11.52 15.40 -22.74
N SER A 77 12.54 14.63 -23.12
CA SER A 77 12.41 13.19 -23.34
C SER A 77 12.01 12.44 -22.06
N LEU A 78 12.54 12.85 -20.91
CA LEU A 78 12.19 12.31 -19.60
C LEU A 78 10.73 12.62 -19.26
N ARG A 79 10.27 13.86 -19.48
CA ARG A 79 8.89 14.25 -19.22
C ARG A 79 7.90 13.43 -20.07
N LYS A 80 8.22 13.21 -21.35
CA LYS A 80 7.42 12.36 -22.25
C LYS A 80 7.37 10.91 -21.74
N ALA A 81 8.52 10.35 -21.37
CA ALA A 81 8.61 8.99 -20.85
C ALA A 81 7.83 8.82 -19.53
N ILE A 82 7.93 9.78 -18.59
CA ILE A 82 7.15 9.75 -17.34
C ILE A 82 5.65 9.79 -17.62
N LYS A 83 5.20 10.63 -18.58
CA LYS A 83 3.78 10.71 -18.95
C LYS A 83 3.29 9.37 -19.50
N GLN A 84 4.09 8.72 -20.34
CA GLN A 84 3.80 7.41 -20.90
C GLN A 84 3.78 6.31 -19.83
N ALA A 85 4.80 6.25 -18.96
CA ALA A 85 4.89 5.26 -17.90
C ALA A 85 3.71 5.36 -16.91
N LYS A 86 3.30 6.59 -16.56
CA LYS A 86 2.09 6.80 -15.76
C LYS A 86 0.82 6.30 -16.45
N ARG A 87 0.69 6.52 -17.77
CA ARG A 87 -0.46 6.03 -18.54
C ARG A 87 -0.47 4.50 -18.56
N GLN A 88 0.65 3.87 -18.89
CA GLN A 88 0.78 2.41 -18.90
C GLN A 88 0.46 1.80 -17.54
N TYR A 89 0.93 2.41 -16.45
CA TYR A 89 0.59 1.95 -15.10
C TYR A 89 -0.91 2.04 -14.80
N ARG A 90 -1.55 3.16 -15.17
CA ARG A 90 -3.00 3.31 -15.04
C ARG A 90 -3.74 2.26 -15.87
N ASP A 91 -3.39 2.10 -17.15
CA ASP A 91 -4.00 1.13 -18.05
C ASP A 91 -3.87 -0.30 -17.48
N LYS A 92 -2.71 -0.62 -16.88
CA LYS A 92 -2.48 -1.90 -16.18
C LYS A 92 -3.38 -2.08 -14.97
N VAL A 93 -3.49 -1.08 -14.09
CA VAL A 93 -4.34 -1.17 -12.89
C VAL A 93 -5.81 -1.28 -13.30
N GLU A 94 -6.27 -0.48 -14.27
CA GLU A 94 -7.64 -0.53 -14.77
C GLU A 94 -7.97 -1.88 -15.42
N SER A 95 -7.03 -2.50 -16.13
CA SER A 95 -7.24 -3.82 -16.74
C SER A 95 -7.59 -4.92 -15.74
N GLN A 96 -7.19 -4.78 -14.47
CA GLN A 96 -7.51 -5.74 -13.40
C GLN A 96 -9.00 -5.73 -13.00
N PHE A 97 -9.77 -4.74 -13.45
CA PHE A 97 -11.20 -4.59 -13.12
C PHE A 97 -12.14 -4.86 -14.28
N ASN A 98 -11.62 -5.13 -15.48
CA ASN A 98 -12.42 -5.28 -16.71
C ASN A 98 -12.92 -6.71 -16.96
N GLY A 99 -12.70 -7.65 -16.04
CA GLY A 99 -13.07 -9.06 -16.20
C GLY A 99 -13.71 -9.65 -14.94
N SER A 100 -14.05 -10.95 -15.01
CA SER A 100 -14.61 -11.71 -13.88
C SER A 100 -13.55 -12.37 -12.99
N ASP A 101 -12.26 -12.08 -13.19
CA ASP A 101 -11.17 -12.61 -12.38
C ASP A 101 -11.10 -11.90 -11.02
N THR A 102 -11.72 -12.52 -10.02
CA THR A 102 -11.74 -12.04 -8.64
C THR A 102 -10.33 -11.94 -8.03
N ARG A 103 -9.38 -12.78 -8.48
CA ARG A 103 -7.98 -12.73 -8.02
C ARG A 103 -7.29 -11.50 -8.58
N GLY A 104 -7.44 -11.22 -9.87
CA GLY A 104 -6.93 -10.02 -10.52
C GLY A 104 -7.49 -8.75 -9.89
N MET A 105 -8.81 -8.68 -9.64
CA MET A 105 -9.44 -7.58 -8.94
C MET A 105 -8.84 -7.34 -7.55
N TRP A 106 -8.64 -8.42 -6.78
CA TRP A 106 -8.03 -8.31 -5.45
C TRP A 106 -6.59 -7.79 -5.50
N GLN A 107 -5.79 -8.22 -6.49
CA GLN A 107 -4.45 -7.67 -6.72
C GLN A 107 -4.49 -6.17 -7.08
N GLY A 108 -5.51 -5.74 -7.84
CA GLY A 108 -5.73 -4.32 -8.14
C GLY A 108 -6.05 -3.50 -6.89
N LEU A 109 -6.95 -3.99 -6.04
CA LEU A 109 -7.26 -3.36 -4.75
C LEU A 109 -6.02 -3.27 -3.85
N GLN A 110 -5.21 -4.32 -3.79
CA GLN A 110 -3.94 -4.30 -3.06
C GLN A 110 -2.98 -3.24 -3.60
N SER A 111 -2.90 -3.10 -4.92
CA SER A 111 -2.02 -2.12 -5.59
C SER A 111 -2.47 -0.66 -5.37
N ILE A 112 -3.78 -0.41 -5.23
CA ILE A 112 -4.33 0.94 -4.99
C ILE A 112 -4.21 1.34 -3.51
N THR A 113 -4.43 0.39 -2.61
CA THR A 113 -4.40 0.62 -1.16
C THR A 113 -3.00 0.56 -0.56
N ASP A 114 -1.98 0.27 -1.37
CA ASP A 114 -0.62 -0.08 -0.93
C ASP A 114 -0.63 -1.17 0.16
N TYR A 115 -1.64 -2.07 0.12
CA TYR A 115 -1.80 -3.10 1.13
C TYR A 115 -0.68 -4.12 1.00
N LYS A 116 0.30 -4.00 1.91
CA LYS A 116 1.30 -5.03 2.14
C LYS A 116 0.69 -6.03 3.11
N LYS A 117 0.51 -7.26 2.64
CA LYS A 117 0.08 -8.37 3.50
C LYS A 117 1.05 -8.43 4.68
N LYS A 118 0.60 -8.01 5.86
CA LYS A 118 1.38 -8.18 7.07
C LYS A 118 1.37 -9.67 7.35
N THR A 119 2.50 -10.33 7.15
CA THR A 119 2.80 -11.56 7.88
C THR A 119 3.03 -11.17 9.34
N SER A 120 1.99 -10.69 10.00
CA SER A 120 1.99 -10.78 11.45
C SER A 120 2.03 -12.28 11.74
N PRO A 121 2.94 -12.79 12.59
CA PRO A 121 2.67 -14.06 13.22
C PRO A 121 1.27 -13.91 13.83
N VAL A 122 0.38 -14.85 13.52
CA VAL A 122 -0.93 -14.90 14.16
C VAL A 122 -0.66 -15.25 15.62
N THR A 123 -0.29 -14.24 16.40
CA THR A 123 -0.10 -14.35 17.85
C THR A 123 -1.41 -13.95 18.49
N ASP A 124 -2.40 -14.82 18.30
CA ASP A 124 -3.49 -15.18 19.21
C ASP A 124 -4.54 -15.92 18.37
N GLN A 125 -4.38 -17.25 18.27
CA GLN A 125 -5.51 -18.10 17.93
C GLN A 125 -6.37 -18.24 19.19
N ASP A 126 -7.06 -17.18 19.61
CA ASP A 126 -8.18 -17.34 20.52
C ASP A 126 -9.24 -18.16 19.77
N VAL A 127 -9.26 -19.46 20.04
CA VAL A 127 -10.14 -20.45 19.41
C VAL A 127 -11.62 -20.04 19.58
N LEU A 128 -11.93 -19.22 20.58
CA LEU A 128 -13.27 -18.72 20.85
C LEU A 128 -13.59 -17.42 20.12
N LEU A 129 -12.62 -16.74 19.51
CA LEU A 129 -12.83 -15.46 18.82
C LEU A 129 -13.92 -15.54 17.74
N PRO A 130 -13.96 -16.55 16.85
CA PRO A 130 -15.04 -16.68 15.89
C PRO A 130 -16.42 -16.79 16.57
N GLY A 131 -16.52 -17.57 17.65
CA GLY A 131 -17.75 -17.72 18.42
C GLY A 131 -18.19 -16.44 19.12
N ARG A 132 -17.23 -15.66 19.66
CA ARG A 132 -17.51 -14.35 20.28
C ARG A 132 -18.00 -13.34 19.25
N LEU A 133 -17.40 -13.29 18.07
CA LEU A 133 -17.83 -12.42 16.97
C LEU A 133 -19.22 -12.82 16.47
N ASN A 134 -19.46 -14.11 16.29
CA ASN A 134 -20.75 -14.60 15.82
C ASN A 134 -21.87 -14.25 16.81
N ASN A 135 -21.66 -14.46 18.12
CA ASN A 135 -22.60 -14.02 19.16
C ASN A 135 -22.81 -12.49 19.17
N PHE A 136 -21.73 -11.71 18.99
CA PHE A 136 -21.79 -10.24 19.00
C PHE A 136 -22.58 -9.68 17.82
N PHE A 137 -22.55 -10.30 16.64
CA PHE A 137 -23.33 -9.85 15.49
C PHE A 137 -24.73 -10.49 15.43
N ALA A 138 -24.88 -11.74 15.88
CA ALA A 138 -26.17 -12.43 15.92
C ALA A 138 -27.15 -11.91 16.98
N ARG A 139 -26.68 -11.19 18.01
CA ARG A 139 -27.56 -10.61 19.05
C ARG A 139 -28.60 -9.60 18.53
N PHE A 140 -28.49 -9.17 17.27
CA PHE A 140 -29.50 -8.33 16.61
C PHE A 140 -30.58 -9.14 15.88
N GLU A 141 -30.33 -10.43 15.62
CA GLU A 141 -31.26 -11.36 14.97
C GLU A 141 -32.17 -12.06 16.00
N ASP A 142 -31.68 -12.23 17.24
CA ASP A 142 -32.46 -12.78 18.34
C ASP A 142 -33.38 -11.73 18.97
N ASN A 143 -34.63 -11.68 18.50
CA ASN A 143 -35.72 -10.85 19.06
C ASN A 143 -36.16 -11.28 20.49
N THR A 144 -35.41 -12.14 21.18
CA THR A 144 -35.77 -12.68 22.50
C THR A 144 -35.25 -11.84 23.67
N VAL A 145 -34.32 -10.91 23.41
CA VAL A 145 -33.94 -9.90 24.39
C VAL A 145 -35.00 -8.80 24.35
N PRO A 146 -35.69 -8.46 25.47
CA PRO A 146 -36.52 -7.28 25.51
C PRO A 146 -35.68 -6.13 24.99
N LEU A 147 -36.20 -5.38 24.02
CA LEU A 147 -35.59 -4.15 23.53
C LEU A 147 -35.35 -3.28 24.76
N THR A 148 -34.17 -3.41 25.35
CA THR A 148 -33.67 -2.46 26.32
C THR A 148 -33.24 -1.34 25.40
N ARG A 149 -34.24 -0.57 24.95
CA ARG A 149 -34.02 0.80 24.50
C ARG A 149 -33.06 1.31 25.56
N PRO A 150 -31.82 1.70 25.19
CA PRO A 150 -31.00 2.43 26.15
C PRO A 150 -31.95 3.48 26.68
N ALA A 151 -32.18 3.48 28.00
CA ALA A 151 -33.03 4.47 28.62
C ALA A 151 -32.63 5.76 27.95
N THR A 152 -33.56 6.36 27.20
CA THR A 152 -33.31 7.65 26.59
C THR A 152 -33.10 8.50 27.81
N LYS A 153 -31.84 8.62 28.25
CA LYS A 153 -31.36 9.76 28.97
C LYS A 153 -31.68 10.84 27.96
N THR A 154 -32.87 11.41 28.11
CA THR A 154 -33.24 12.66 27.49
C THR A 154 -32.12 13.55 27.95
N CYS A 155 -31.09 13.66 27.12
CA CYS A 155 -29.99 14.56 27.37
C CYS A 155 -30.71 15.89 27.47
N GLY A 156 -30.68 16.51 28.66
CA GLY A 156 -31.42 17.73 29.00
C GLY A 156 -30.90 18.94 28.25
N LEU A 157 -30.61 18.78 26.96
CA LEU A 157 -30.27 19.83 26.02
C LEU A 157 -31.60 20.38 25.52
N SER A 158 -32.21 21.24 26.34
CA SER A 158 -33.27 22.13 25.88
C SER A 158 -32.62 23.28 25.13
N PHE A 159 -32.91 23.42 23.85
CA PHE A 159 -32.52 24.59 23.08
C PHE A 159 -33.65 25.62 23.12
N THR A 160 -33.32 26.88 23.39
CA THR A 160 -34.30 27.95 23.22
C THR A 160 -34.27 28.47 21.79
N ALA A 161 -35.38 29.06 21.32
CA ALA A 161 -35.42 29.69 20.00
C ALA A 161 -34.36 30.81 19.85
N ALA A 162 -33.96 31.44 20.95
CA ALA A 162 -32.89 32.45 20.96
C ALA A 162 -31.52 31.85 20.65
N ASP A 163 -31.21 30.68 21.22
CA ASP A 163 -29.94 29.98 20.99
C ASP A 163 -29.80 29.58 19.52
N VAL A 164 -30.88 29.03 18.96
CA VAL A 164 -30.95 28.65 17.54
C VAL A 164 -30.75 29.88 16.64
N ARG A 165 -31.46 30.98 16.88
CA ARG A 165 -31.29 32.23 16.11
C ARG A 165 -29.87 32.79 16.20
N LYS A 166 -29.22 32.71 17.36
CA LYS A 166 -27.83 33.15 17.54
C LYS A 166 -26.85 32.32 16.71
N THR A 167 -27.05 31.01 16.65
CA THR A 167 -26.20 30.12 15.83
C THR A 167 -26.35 30.39 14.34
N PHE A 168 -27.59 30.55 13.83
CA PHE A 168 -27.84 30.87 12.43
C PHE A 168 -27.25 32.23 12.02
N LYS A 169 -27.31 33.25 12.88
CA LYS A 169 -26.66 34.56 12.61
C LYS A 169 -25.14 34.47 12.45
N ARG A 170 -24.50 33.44 13.01
CA ARG A 170 -23.04 33.23 12.91
C ARG A 170 -22.64 32.49 11.64
N VAL A 171 -23.59 31.88 10.92
CA VAL A 171 -23.33 31.24 9.63
C VAL A 171 -23.05 32.32 8.60
N ASN A 172 -21.97 32.15 7.84
CA ASN A 172 -21.61 33.10 6.78
C ASN A 172 -22.38 32.75 5.50
N PRO A 173 -23.32 33.59 5.04
CA PRO A 173 -24.16 33.31 3.87
C PRO A 173 -23.40 33.37 2.54
N ARG A 174 -22.11 33.76 2.55
CA ARG A 174 -21.27 33.79 1.35
C ARG A 174 -20.45 32.51 1.14
N LYS A 175 -20.58 31.53 2.02
CA LYS A 175 -19.94 30.22 1.81
C LYS A 175 -20.72 29.44 0.76
N ALA A 176 -20.01 28.63 -0.02
CA ALA A 176 -20.64 27.74 -0.99
C ALA A 176 -21.51 26.69 -0.28
N ALA A 177 -22.63 26.33 -0.92
CA ALA A 177 -23.53 25.30 -0.43
C ALA A 177 -22.81 23.96 -0.24
N GLY A 178 -23.26 23.19 0.75
CA GLY A 178 -22.80 21.83 0.98
C GLY A 178 -23.24 20.86 -0.12
N PRO A 179 -22.87 19.57 -0.01
CA PRO A 179 -23.30 18.53 -0.95
C PRO A 179 -24.83 18.32 -0.96
N ASP A 180 -25.53 18.82 0.05
CA ASP A 180 -26.99 18.88 0.16
C ASP A 180 -27.63 20.04 -0.65
N GLY A 181 -26.82 20.97 -1.18
CA GLY A 181 -27.26 22.01 -2.11
C GLY A 181 -28.07 23.15 -1.46
N ILE A 182 -28.08 23.25 -0.13
CA ILE A 182 -28.78 24.32 0.59
C ILE A 182 -27.82 25.51 0.77
N PRO A 183 -28.17 26.71 0.26
CA PRO A 183 -27.33 27.91 0.33
C PRO A 183 -27.34 28.59 1.72
#